data_AF-A0A699I2C7-F1
#
_entry.id   AF-A0A699I2C7-F1
#
_cell.length_a   1.000
_cell.length_b   1.000
_cell.length_c   1.000
_cell.angle_alpha   90.00
_cell.angle_beta   90.00
_cell.angle_gamma   90.00
#
_symmetry.space_group_name_H-M   'P 1'
#
loop_
_entity.id
_entity.type
_entity.pdbx_description
1 polymer ?
#
loop_
_entity_poly.entity_id
_entity_poly.type
_entity_poly.pdbx_seq_one_letter_code
_entity_poly.pdbx_strand_id
1 'polypeptide(L)'
;MQKIFVPILIFSLSFLFCNSYIVLGRQLSVGGWTPVNPSDPLVMEIGKFAVDEHNKEVKASLRYENIVNGESQVVEGIKYNLTIKAADGIVENNYQAVVWDKPSPGSRQLISFT
;
A
#
# COMPACT_ATOMS: atom_id res chain seq x y z
N MET A 1 17.86 -45.87 10.07
CA MET A 1 16.75 -44.99 10.51
C MET A 1 17.23 -44.14 11.69
N GLN A 2 17.54 -42.86 11.49
CA GLN A 2 17.55 -41.87 12.59
C GLN A 2 17.57 -40.43 12.03
N LYS A 3 16.36 -39.96 11.70
CA LYS A 3 15.80 -38.61 11.99
C LYS A 3 16.51 -37.37 11.42
N ILE A 4 16.07 -37.04 10.21
CA ILE A 4 16.16 -35.77 9.44
C ILE A 4 15.41 -34.60 10.16
N PHE A 5 15.22 -34.63 11.48
CA PHE A 5 14.27 -33.76 12.19
C PHE A 5 14.82 -32.43 12.74
N VAL A 6 16.13 -32.19 12.65
CA VAL A 6 16.75 -30.98 13.24
C VAL A 6 16.70 -29.72 12.36
N PRO A 7 16.79 -29.76 11.01
CA PRO A 7 16.76 -28.52 10.22
C PRO A 7 15.35 -27.90 10.09
N ILE A 8 14.28 -28.70 10.25
CA ILE A 8 12.89 -28.20 10.22
C ILE A 8 12.61 -27.32 11.45
N LEU A 9 13.18 -27.66 12.61
CA LEU A 9 12.94 -26.90 13.84
C LEU A 9 13.61 -25.51 13.80
N ILE A 10 14.79 -25.40 13.18
CA ILE A 10 15.49 -24.12 13.01
C ILE A 10 14.77 -23.22 12.00
N PHE A 11 14.18 -23.79 10.94
CA PHE A 11 13.36 -23.04 9.97
C PHE A 11 12.02 -22.58 10.58
N SER A 12 11.50 -23.27 11.60
CA SER A 12 10.28 -22.88 12.32
C SER A 12 10.52 -21.76 13.34
N LEU A 13 11.72 -21.67 13.92
CA LEU A 13 12.05 -20.62 14.90
C LEU A 13 12.38 -19.27 14.23
N SER A 14 12.80 -19.26 12.96
CA SER A 14 12.99 -18.02 12.19
C SER A 14 11.68 -17.35 11.77
N PHE A 15 10.55 -18.08 11.77
CA PHE A 15 9.22 -17.48 11.60
C PHE A 15 8.70 -16.76 12.85
N LEU A 16 9.36 -16.97 14.01
CA LEU A 16 8.99 -16.33 15.29
C LEU A 16 9.80 -15.06 15.59
N PHE A 17 10.77 -14.70 14.73
CA PHE A 17 11.36 -13.37 14.77
C PHE A 17 10.46 -12.43 13.97
N CYS A 18 9.72 -11.61 14.73
CA CYS A 18 8.94 -10.47 14.28
C CYS A 18 9.71 -9.67 13.21
N ASN A 19 9.43 -9.92 11.93
CA ASN A 19 9.93 -9.12 10.83
C ASN A 19 9.09 -7.83 10.72
N SER A 20 9.04 -7.04 11.79
CA SER A 20 8.58 -5.67 11.70
C SER A 20 9.69 -4.88 11.02
N TYR A 21 9.51 -4.56 9.74
CA TYR A 21 10.36 -3.57 9.09
C TYR A 21 10.05 -2.22 9.71
N ILE A 22 10.94 -1.70 10.56
CA ILE A 22 10.87 -0.33 11.04
C ILE A 22 11.34 0.55 9.88
N VAL A 23 10.39 1.01 9.07
CA VAL A 23 10.60 2.16 8.18
C VAL A 23 9.99 3.36 8.90
N LEU A 24 10.83 4.29 9.34
CA LEU A 24 10.40 5.54 9.99
C LEU A 24 9.40 5.35 11.16
N GLY A 25 9.65 4.39 12.06
CA GLY A 25 8.82 4.20 13.27
C GLY A 25 7.45 3.54 13.05
N ARG A 26 7.17 3.01 11.84
CA ARG A 26 5.93 2.29 11.55
C ARG A 26 6.12 0.78 11.72
N GLN A 27 5.26 0.16 12.53
CA GLN A 27 5.17 -1.30 12.63
C GLN A 27 4.26 -1.81 11.51
N LEU A 28 4.87 -2.32 10.44
CA LEU A 28 4.14 -2.96 9.35
C LEU A 28 4.17 -4.48 9.55
N SER A 29 2.99 -5.11 9.58
CA SER A 29 2.86 -6.57 9.69
C SER A 29 3.08 -7.20 8.32
N VAL A 30 4.00 -8.15 8.20
CA VAL A 30 4.25 -8.86 6.95
C VAL A 30 3.06 -9.77 6.64
N GLY A 31 2.42 -9.54 5.50
CA GLY A 31 1.34 -10.38 4.95
C GLY A 31 -0.09 -9.90 5.19
N GLY A 32 -0.36 -9.07 6.20
CA GLY A 32 -1.69 -8.53 6.50
C GLY A 32 -1.87 -7.08 6.04
N TRP A 33 -3.11 -6.70 5.71
CA TRP A 33 -3.48 -5.30 5.58
C TRP A 33 -3.51 -4.63 6.95
N THR A 34 -2.91 -3.45 7.05
CA THR A 34 -2.80 -2.66 8.28
C THR A 34 -3.34 -1.26 8.01
N PRO A 35 -4.21 -0.68 8.87
CA PRO A 35 -4.72 0.67 8.68
C PRO A 35 -3.60 1.70 8.55
N VAL A 36 -3.77 2.68 7.65
CA VAL A 36 -2.85 3.82 7.51
C VAL A 36 -3.49 5.10 8.04
N ASN A 37 -2.66 6.05 8.46
CA ASN A 37 -3.12 7.40 8.76
C ASN A 37 -3.41 8.15 7.44
N PRO A 38 -4.66 8.60 7.18
CA PRO A 38 -5.03 9.33 5.96
C PRO A 38 -4.29 10.67 5.79
N SER A 39 -3.87 11.28 6.91
CA SER A 39 -3.16 12.56 6.94
C SER A 39 -1.64 12.40 6.85
N ASP A 40 -1.14 11.18 6.68
CA ASP A 40 0.29 10.95 6.49
C ASP A 40 0.73 11.48 5.11
N PRO A 41 1.78 12.33 5.04
CA PRO A 41 2.21 12.93 3.78
C PRO A 41 2.52 11.91 2.68
N LEU A 42 3.10 10.75 3.01
CA LEU A 42 3.38 9.68 2.04
C LEU A 42 2.08 9.08 1.50
N VAL A 43 1.10 8.83 2.38
CA VAL A 43 -0.21 8.28 1.99
C VAL A 43 -0.96 9.25 1.08
N MET A 44 -0.91 10.55 1.37
CA MET A 44 -1.47 11.59 0.51
C MET A 44 -0.78 11.64 -0.86
N GLU A 45 0.54 11.50 -0.90
CA GLU A 45 1.32 11.46 -2.14
C GLU A 45 0.93 10.25 -3.02
N ILE A 46 0.72 9.09 -2.39
CA ILE A 46 0.26 7.88 -3.07
C ILE A 46 -1.16 8.06 -3.63
N GLY A 47 -2.05 8.72 -2.89
CA GLY A 47 -3.39 9.05 -3.39
C GLY A 47 -3.37 10.00 -4.58
N LYS A 48 -2.53 11.04 -4.54
CA LYS A 48 -2.34 11.95 -5.68
C LYS A 48 -1.82 11.21 -6.91
N PHE A 49 -0.81 10.36 -6.72
CA PHE A 49 -0.30 9.49 -7.78
C PHE A 49 -1.41 8.63 -8.40
N ALA A 50 -2.28 8.02 -7.58
CA ALA A 50 -3.36 7.18 -8.10
C ALA A 50 -4.34 7.94 -9.01
N VAL A 51 -4.75 9.15 -8.58
CA VAL A 51 -5.66 10.00 -9.36
C VAL A 51 -4.98 10.48 -10.65
N ASP A 52 -3.72 10.93 -10.56
CA ASP A 52 -2.97 11.40 -11.72
C ASP A 52 -2.75 10.29 -12.75
N GLU A 53 -2.43 9.07 -12.30
CA GLU A 53 -2.19 7.94 -13.20
C GLU A 53 -3.49 7.47 -13.86
N HIS A 54 -4.60 7.40 -13.11
CA HIS A 54 -5.91 7.12 -13.68
C HIS A 54 -6.30 8.15 -14.75
N ASN A 55 -6.14 9.45 -14.44
CA ASN A 55 -6.42 10.52 -15.39
C ASN A 55 -5.62 10.38 -16.69
N LYS A 56 -4.34 9.98 -16.61
CA LYS A 56 -3.52 9.71 -17.80
C LYS A 56 -4.02 8.50 -18.59
N GLU A 57 -4.34 7.40 -17.92
CA GLU A 57 -4.75 6.13 -18.55
C GLU A 57 -6.06 6.26 -19.33
N VAL A 58 -7.06 6.92 -18.74
CA VAL A 58 -8.41 7.02 -19.33
C VAL A 58 -8.74 8.41 -19.89
N LYS A 59 -7.77 9.33 -19.89
CA LYS A 59 -7.95 10.74 -20.30
C LYS A 59 -9.07 11.45 -19.52
N ALA A 60 -9.16 11.17 -18.22
CA ALA A 60 -10.06 11.85 -17.29
C ALA A 60 -9.39 13.09 -16.68
N SER A 61 -10.17 13.85 -15.90
CA SER A 61 -9.73 15.08 -15.22
C SER A 61 -10.20 15.16 -13.78
N LEU A 62 -10.13 14.05 -13.05
CA LEU A 62 -10.46 14.01 -11.63
C LEU A 62 -9.48 14.89 -10.83
N ARG A 63 -10.01 15.73 -9.95
CA ARG A 63 -9.21 16.54 -9.03
C ARG A 63 -9.12 15.83 -7.68
N TYR A 64 -7.90 15.49 -7.27
CA TYR A 64 -7.64 14.94 -5.93
C TYR A 64 -8.06 15.95 -4.85
N GLU A 65 -8.79 15.50 -3.83
CA GLU A 65 -9.17 16.31 -2.67
C GLU A 65 -8.46 15.81 -1.40
N ASN A 66 -8.76 14.60 -0.93
CA ASN A 66 -8.15 14.00 0.27
C ASN A 66 -8.26 12.47 0.31
N ILE A 67 -7.58 11.86 1.29
CA ILE A 67 -7.79 10.45 1.65
C ILE A 67 -8.88 10.36 2.71
N VAL A 68 -9.84 9.46 2.52
CA VAL A 68 -10.90 9.18 3.50
C VAL A 68 -10.41 8.15 4.52
N ASN A 69 -9.86 7.04 4.01
CA ASN A 69 -9.26 5.97 4.80
C ASN A 69 -8.35 5.12 3.91
N GLY A 70 -7.68 4.15 4.50
CA GLY A 70 -6.98 3.12 3.74
C GLY A 70 -6.21 2.17 4.64
N GLU A 71 -5.54 1.25 3.96
CA GLU A 71 -4.72 0.21 4.56
C GLU A 71 -3.48 -0.02 3.69
N SER A 72 -2.43 -0.56 4.29
CA SER A 72 -1.21 -0.96 3.59
C SER A 72 -0.85 -2.41 3.87
N GLN A 73 -0.17 -3.05 2.93
CA GLN A 73 0.31 -4.41 3.04
C GLN A 73 1.75 -4.47 2.55
N VAL A 74 2.62 -5.10 3.35
CA VAL A 74 4.00 -5.38 2.95
C VAL A 74 4.02 -6.57 2.00
N VAL A 75 4.67 -6.37 0.85
CA VAL A 75 4.94 -7.36 -0.20
C VAL A 75 6.41 -7.22 -0.62
N GLU A 76 6.77 -7.43 -1.89
CA GLU A 76 8.01 -6.91 -2.48
C GLU A 76 7.89 -5.37 -2.68
N GLY A 77 7.84 -4.62 -1.57
CA GLY A 77 7.45 -3.21 -1.52
C GLY A 77 6.22 -3.02 -0.62
N ILE A 78 5.44 -1.97 -0.85
CA ILE A 78 4.21 -1.70 -0.07
C ILE A 78 3.04 -1.51 -1.03
N LYS A 79 1.97 -2.27 -0.83
CA LYS A 79 0.67 -1.97 -1.45
C LYS A 79 -0.13 -1.05 -0.53
N TYR A 80 -0.80 -0.08 -1.13
CA TYR A 80 -1.76 0.78 -0.46
C TYR A 80 -3.12 0.58 -1.11
N ASN A 81 -4.14 0.29 -0.30
CA ASN A 81 -5.54 0.25 -0.70
C ASN A 81 -6.22 1.45 -0.05
N LEU A 82 -6.53 2.48 -0.83
CA LEU A 82 -6.97 3.78 -0.35
C LEU A 82 -8.38 4.09 -0.85
N THR A 83 -9.21 4.63 0.02
CA THR A 83 -10.42 5.36 -0.39
C THR A 83 -10.06 6.82 -0.54
N ILE A 84 -10.10 7.31 -1.79
CA ILE A 84 -9.70 8.66 -2.18
C ILE A 84 -10.95 9.46 -2.52
N LYS A 85 -11.08 10.65 -1.95
CA LYS A 85 -12.09 11.61 -2.37
C LYS A 85 -11.52 12.43 -3.53
N ALA A 86 -12.23 12.46 -4.66
CA ALA A 86 -11.87 13.25 -5.82
C ALA A 86 -13.10 13.83 -6.52
N ALA A 87 -12.92 14.96 -7.20
CA ALA A 87 -13.98 15.69 -7.87
C ALA A 87 -13.88 15.57 -9.40
N ASP A 88 -15.00 15.30 -10.05
CA ASP A 88 -15.20 15.52 -11.48
C ASP A 88 -16.00 16.82 -11.67
N GLY A 89 -15.29 17.92 -11.94
CA GLY A 89 -15.87 19.27 -11.93
C GLY A 89 -16.39 19.66 -10.54
N ILE A 90 -17.72 19.68 -10.39
CA ILE A 90 -18.41 20.01 -9.12
C ILE A 90 -18.90 18.77 -8.36
N VAL A 91 -18.80 17.59 -8.96
CA VAL A 91 -19.32 16.34 -8.38
C VAL A 91 -18.18 15.64 -7.64
N GLU A 92 -18.31 15.50 -6.33
CA GLU A 92 -17.36 14.77 -5.50
C GLU A 92 -17.79 13.31 -5.33
N ASN A 93 -16.85 12.38 -5.52
CA ASN A 93 -17.05 10.95 -5.29
C ASN A 93 -15.87 10.36 -4.51
N ASN A 94 -16.11 9.18 -3.92
CA ASN A 94 -15.06 8.37 -3.34
C ASN A 94 -14.69 7.26 -4.33
N TYR A 95 -13.39 7.07 -4.53
CA TYR A 95 -12.81 6.07 -5.40
C TYR A 95 -11.91 5.15 -4.58
N GLN A 96 -11.95 3.86 -4.85
CA GLN A 96 -10.97 2.92 -4.30
C GLN A 96 -9.81 2.79 -5.28
N ALA A 97 -8.59 2.92 -4.76
CA ALA A 97 -7.38 2.76 -5.54
C ALA A 97 -6.39 1.84 -4.84
N VAL A 98 -5.81 0.92 -5.60
CA VAL A 98 -4.69 0.10 -5.15
C VAL A 98 -3.42 0.56 -5.86
N VAL A 99 -2.42 0.98 -5.10
CA VAL A 99 -1.11 1.40 -5.61
C VAL A 99 -0.02 0.50 -5.03
N TRP A 100 0.89 0.05 -5.88
CA TRP A 100 2.11 -0.64 -5.45
C TRP A 100 3.29 0.32 -5.49
N ASP A 101 3.78 0.69 -4.30
CA ASP A 101 5.00 1.46 -4.08
C ASP A 101 6.19 0.49 -4.00
N LYS A 102 7.00 0.47 -5.06
CA LYS A 102 8.06 -0.52 -5.23
C LYS A 102 9.33 -0.08 -4.49
N PRO A 103 10.23 -1.00 -4.14
CA PRO A 103 11.47 -0.68 -3.42
C PRO A 103 12.43 0.23 -4.21
N SER A 104 12.35 0.21 -5.54
CA SER A 104 13.14 1.09 -6.40
C SER A 104 12.66 2.54 -6.32
N PRO A 105 13.55 3.53 -6.14
CA PRO A 105 13.19 4.93 -6.01
C PRO A 105 12.27 5.43 -7.14
N GLY A 106 11.15 6.05 -6.77
CA GLY A 106 10.21 6.67 -7.73
C GLY A 106 9.39 5.69 -8.57
N SER A 107 9.45 4.38 -8.30
CA SER A 107 8.66 3.40 -9.04
C SER A 107 7.37 3.09 -8.30
N ARG A 108 6.27 3.66 -8.80
CA ARG A 108 4.90 3.33 -8.37
C ARG A 108 4.11 2.78 -9.53
N GLN A 109 3.13 1.94 -9.23
CA GLN A 109 2.23 1.38 -10.23
C GLN A 109 0.80 1.42 -9.70
N LEU A 110 -0.11 2.00 -10.49
CA LEU A 110 -1.55 1.88 -10.26
C LEU A 110 -1.98 0.45 -10.63
N ILE A 111 -2.60 -0.25 -9.70
CA ILE A 111 -3.07 -1.63 -9.88
C ILE A 111 -4.57 -1.65 -10.21
N SER A 112 -5.35 -0.81 -9.55
CA SER A 112 -6.77 -0.66 -9.79
C SER A 112 -7.27 0.71 -9.35
N PHE A 113 -8.32 1.19 -10.02
CA PHE A 113 -9.04 2.42 -9.69
C PHE A 113 -10.54 2.20 -10.01
N THR A 114 -11.42 2.35 -9.01
CA THR A 114 -12.87 2.09 -9.13
C THR A 114 -13.69 3.09 -8.35
#